data_AF-A0A3N5FSS5-F1
#
_entry.id   AF-A0A3N5FSS5-F1
#
_cell.length_a   1.000
_cell.length_b   1.000
_cell.length_c   1.000
_cell.angle_alpha   90.00
_cell.angle_beta   90.00
_cell.angle_gamma   90.00
#
_symmetry.space_group_name_H-M   'P 1'
#
loop_
_entity.id
_entity.type
_entity.pdbx_description
1 polymer ?
#
loop_
_entity_poly.entity_id
_entity_poly.type
_entity_poly.pdbx_seq_one_letter_code
_entity_poly.pdbx_strand_id
1 'polypeptide(L)'
;MSIGVPARAQVPDAGNSYFTPEAGSVATPMVGMNAVHFFWTCPNNDLVSNNARIKVVLRDASDAPIEGVDRMSIYLQFNGGTDKQGFTGDGADSIIANGRSSNFEPPCPLVQNVYADANTDATGTTYITFAGANSSNPGVAVRDPNRKWGHYDSLIPVIADGVLLLGRLTDAGTHGEYVLRIKNVDIKGGLTNGRDHGEAVSSQDYNTFRSSLDEPPDDLSYWRDLNSDGSLNISDINIVTGHMDHNCVYPNNP
;
A
#
# COMPACT_ATOMS: atom_id res chain seq x y z
N MET A 1 6.12 -37.08 27.95
CA MET A 1 6.47 -36.71 26.56
C MET A 1 5.17 -36.69 25.77
N SER A 2 4.61 -35.50 25.54
CA SER A 2 3.51 -35.36 24.59
C SER A 2 4.14 -35.28 23.20
N ILE A 3 3.83 -36.26 22.35
CA ILE A 3 4.24 -36.25 20.94
C ILE A 3 3.23 -35.32 20.27
N GLY A 4 3.64 -34.09 20.00
CA GLY A 4 2.81 -33.13 19.28
C GLY A 4 2.45 -33.73 17.92
N VAL A 5 1.15 -33.86 17.66
CA VAL A 5 0.64 -34.15 16.32
C VAL A 5 1.29 -33.11 15.39
N PRO A 6 1.93 -33.52 14.28
CA PRO A 6 2.50 -32.54 13.36
C PRO A 6 1.36 -31.63 12.93
N ALA A 7 1.49 -30.33 13.20
CA ALA A 7 0.58 -29.33 12.68
C ALA A 7 0.52 -29.58 11.17
N ARG A 8 -0.68 -29.89 10.65
CA ARG A 8 -0.89 -29.85 9.20
C ARG A 8 -0.36 -28.49 8.75
N ALA A 9 0.45 -28.45 7.70
CA ALA A 9 0.67 -27.21 6.98
C ALA A 9 -0.72 -26.73 6.55
N GLN A 10 -1.28 -25.78 7.31
CA GLN A 10 -2.59 -25.24 7.07
C GLN A 10 -2.38 -24.19 5.99
N VAL A 11 -2.64 -24.61 4.75
CA VAL A 11 -2.64 -23.71 3.60
C VAL A 11 -3.83 -22.76 3.76
N PRO A 12 -3.64 -21.44 3.58
CA PRO A 12 -4.74 -20.49 3.57
C PRO A 12 -5.82 -20.89 2.57
N ASP A 13 -7.07 -20.93 3.01
CA ASP A 13 -8.21 -21.12 2.11
C ASP A 13 -8.63 -19.75 1.56
N ALA A 14 -8.71 -19.60 0.24
CA ALA A 14 -9.04 -18.34 -0.41
C ALA A 14 -10.49 -17.86 -0.16
N GLY A 15 -11.40 -18.78 0.18
CA GLY A 15 -12.79 -18.49 0.50
C GLY A 15 -13.02 -18.06 1.96
N ASN A 16 -12.08 -18.37 2.86
CA ASN A 16 -12.15 -18.00 4.28
C ASN A 16 -11.12 -16.95 4.69
N SER A 17 -9.97 -16.89 4.01
CA SER A 17 -8.90 -15.91 4.26
C SER A 17 -9.16 -14.61 3.49
N TYR A 18 -8.81 -13.48 4.08
CA TYR A 18 -9.09 -12.16 3.51
C TYR A 18 -8.15 -11.08 4.04
N PHE A 19 -8.24 -9.88 3.48
CA PHE A 19 -7.64 -8.69 4.07
C PHE A 19 -8.66 -7.55 4.19
N THR A 20 -8.47 -6.65 5.15
CA THR A 20 -9.32 -5.47 5.37
C THR A 20 -8.48 -4.20 5.53
N PRO A 21 -8.98 -3.03 5.08
CA PRO A 21 -8.28 -1.76 5.29
C PRO A 21 -8.44 -1.30 6.75
N GLU A 22 -7.33 -0.88 7.36
CA GLU A 22 -7.30 -0.30 8.70
C GLU A 22 -6.46 0.98 8.77
N ALA A 23 -6.83 1.87 9.69
CA ALA A 23 -6.04 3.03 10.09
C ALA A 23 -6.27 3.31 11.59
N GLY A 24 -5.52 4.23 12.17
CA GLY A 24 -5.56 4.59 13.59
C GLY A 24 -4.84 3.60 14.50
N SER A 25 -5.25 3.58 15.76
CA SER A 25 -4.62 2.69 16.74
C SER A 25 -4.85 1.21 16.40
N VAL A 26 -3.97 0.32 16.86
CA VAL A 26 -4.16 -1.13 16.70
C VAL A 26 -5.28 -1.65 17.62
N ALA A 27 -5.45 -1.05 18.81
CA ALA A 27 -6.46 -1.48 19.77
C ALA A 27 -7.89 -1.12 19.34
N THR A 28 -8.06 0.03 18.69
CA THR A 28 -9.34 0.54 18.17
C THR A 28 -9.15 1.10 16.76
N PRO A 29 -8.98 0.23 15.76
CA PRO A 29 -8.76 0.68 14.40
C PRO A 29 -10.02 1.33 13.82
N MET A 30 -9.79 2.33 12.99
CA MET A 30 -10.72 2.68 11.94
C MET A 30 -10.67 1.59 10.87
N VAL A 31 -11.81 1.21 10.33
CA VAL A 31 -11.94 0.13 9.33
C VAL A 31 -12.77 0.60 8.13
N GLY A 32 -12.69 -0.12 7.01
CA GLY A 32 -13.51 0.14 5.82
C GLY A 32 -13.18 1.45 5.13
N MET A 33 -14.18 2.08 4.51
CA MET A 33 -13.97 3.29 3.70
C MET A 33 -13.32 4.44 4.49
N ASN A 34 -13.66 4.59 5.76
CA ASN A 34 -13.03 5.60 6.61
C ASN A 34 -11.50 5.39 6.72
N ALA A 35 -11.05 4.12 6.77
CA ALA A 35 -9.62 3.81 6.77
C ALA A 35 -8.97 4.08 5.41
N VAL A 36 -9.69 3.79 4.31
CA VAL A 36 -9.23 4.02 2.93
C VAL A 36 -8.92 5.50 2.67
N HIS A 37 -9.50 6.43 3.44
CA HIS A 37 -9.16 7.86 3.33
C HIS A 37 -7.68 8.17 3.64
N PHE A 38 -6.96 7.24 4.25
CA PHE A 38 -5.53 7.34 4.55
C PHE A 38 -4.66 6.50 3.60
N PHE A 39 -5.23 5.89 2.56
CA PHE A 39 -4.52 4.99 1.64
C PHE A 39 -3.89 5.77 0.50
N TRP A 40 -3.07 6.74 0.87
CA TRP A 40 -2.26 7.53 -0.02
C TRP A 40 -0.87 7.73 0.59
N THR A 41 0.10 8.11 -0.24
CA THR A 41 1.50 8.19 0.15
C THR A 41 2.24 9.25 -0.64
N CYS A 42 3.32 9.75 -0.04
CA CYS A 42 4.33 10.54 -0.73
C CYS A 42 5.40 9.61 -1.32
N PRO A 43 6.12 10.06 -2.37
CA PRO A 43 7.23 9.32 -2.97
C PRO A 43 8.19 8.64 -1.99
N ASN A 44 8.58 9.35 -0.93
CA ASN A 44 9.57 8.86 0.03
C ASN A 44 8.98 8.08 1.23
N ASN A 45 7.69 7.75 1.20
CA ASN A 45 7.01 7.01 2.28
C ASN A 45 7.07 7.75 3.65
N ASP A 46 7.32 9.06 3.63
CA ASP A 46 7.58 9.85 4.84
C ASP A 46 6.31 10.11 5.66
N LEU A 47 5.12 10.03 5.03
CA LEU A 47 3.86 10.48 5.60
C LEU A 47 2.67 9.57 5.28
N VAL A 48 2.85 8.26 5.35
CA VAL A 48 1.70 7.35 5.56
C VAL A 48 1.15 7.65 6.97
N SER A 49 0.22 8.59 7.03
CA SER A 49 -0.34 9.08 8.28
C SER A 49 -1.25 8.02 8.92
N ASN A 50 -1.43 8.13 10.24
CA ASN A 50 -2.46 7.40 10.97
C ASN A 50 -2.34 5.87 10.92
N ASN A 51 -1.14 5.28 10.90
CA ASN A 51 -0.94 3.81 10.86
C ASN A 51 -1.76 3.09 9.77
N ALA A 52 -1.89 3.69 8.58
CA ALA A 52 -2.60 3.05 7.48
C ALA A 52 -1.94 1.71 7.11
N ARG A 53 -2.75 0.67 7.06
CA ARG A 53 -2.33 -0.72 6.91
C ARG A 53 -3.46 -1.57 6.37
N ILE A 54 -3.14 -2.78 5.92
CA ILE A 54 -4.14 -3.84 5.83
C ILE A 54 -3.98 -4.81 6.99
N LYS A 55 -5.11 -5.26 7.55
CA LYS A 55 -5.17 -6.45 8.39
C LYS A 55 -5.38 -7.65 7.50
N VAL A 56 -4.52 -8.65 7.63
CA VAL A 56 -4.61 -9.93 6.91
C VAL A 56 -5.08 -10.98 7.91
N VAL A 57 -6.11 -11.74 7.53
CA VAL A 57 -6.69 -12.81 8.35
C VAL A 57 -6.59 -14.11 7.56
N LEU A 58 -5.86 -15.08 8.08
CA LEU A 58 -5.62 -16.37 7.46
C LEU A 58 -6.42 -17.47 8.17
N ARG A 59 -7.19 -18.20 7.38
CA ARG A 59 -8.04 -19.31 7.83
C ARG A 59 -7.89 -20.49 6.91
N ASP A 60 -8.01 -21.69 7.47
CA ASP A 60 -8.04 -22.91 6.68
C ASP A 60 -9.44 -23.20 6.10
N ALA A 61 -9.58 -24.28 5.36
CA ALA A 61 -10.85 -24.67 4.73
C ALA A 61 -11.97 -25.01 5.72
N SER A 62 -11.64 -25.24 7.00
CA SER A 62 -12.61 -25.46 8.09
C SER A 62 -12.94 -24.17 8.84
N ASP A 63 -12.53 -23.02 8.31
CA ASP A 63 -12.66 -21.69 8.91
C ASP A 63 -11.87 -21.52 10.23
N ALA A 64 -10.91 -22.42 10.51
CA ALA A 64 -10.04 -22.31 11.68
C ALA A 64 -8.90 -21.32 11.43
N PRO A 65 -8.50 -20.50 12.42
CA PRO A 65 -7.38 -19.57 12.27
C PRO A 65 -6.05 -20.29 12.07
N ILE A 66 -5.17 -19.73 11.25
CA ILE A 66 -3.84 -20.29 10.97
C ILE A 66 -2.77 -19.45 11.68
N GLU A 67 -2.31 -19.92 12.84
CA GLU A 67 -1.25 -19.29 13.62
C GLU A 67 0.15 -19.61 13.07
N GLY A 68 1.07 -18.66 13.19
CA GLY A 68 2.50 -18.87 12.97
C GLY A 68 2.96 -18.90 11.53
N VAL A 69 2.13 -18.50 10.57
CA VAL A 69 2.54 -18.32 9.16
C VAL A 69 3.64 -17.26 9.13
N ASP A 70 4.78 -17.60 8.50
CA ASP A 70 5.93 -16.71 8.44
C ASP A 70 5.60 -15.42 7.71
N ARG A 71 6.00 -14.28 8.28
CA ARG A 71 5.70 -12.95 7.75
C ARG A 71 6.18 -12.77 6.30
N MET A 72 7.26 -13.46 5.92
CA MET A 72 7.82 -13.36 4.56
C MET A 72 6.98 -14.10 3.52
N SER A 73 6.06 -14.96 3.97
CA SER A 73 5.10 -15.66 3.11
C SER A 73 3.82 -14.85 2.88
N ILE A 74 3.68 -13.69 3.54
CA ILE A 74 2.50 -12.81 3.45
C ILE A 74 2.97 -11.44 2.96
N TYR A 75 2.54 -11.02 1.77
CA TYR A 75 3.06 -9.79 1.16
C TYR A 75 2.09 -9.14 0.17
N LEU A 76 2.28 -7.82 0.02
CA LEU A 76 1.86 -7.10 -1.18
C LEU A 76 2.85 -7.42 -2.28
N GLN A 77 2.36 -7.83 -3.45
CA GLN A 77 3.21 -8.09 -4.60
C GLN A 77 3.18 -6.92 -5.57
N PHE A 78 4.36 -6.47 -5.97
CA PHE A 78 4.52 -5.45 -7.00
C PHE A 78 5.17 -6.07 -8.24
N ASN A 79 4.83 -5.53 -9.40
CA ASN A 79 5.32 -5.95 -10.70
C ASN A 79 6.77 -5.55 -10.97
N GLY A 80 7.36 -4.64 -10.18
CA GLY A 80 8.78 -4.33 -10.21
C GLY A 80 9.31 -3.81 -11.57
N GLY A 81 8.43 -3.24 -12.40
CA GLY A 81 8.78 -2.49 -13.61
C GLY A 81 9.51 -3.21 -14.72
N THR A 82 8.91 -4.24 -15.35
CA THR A 82 9.43 -4.77 -16.63
C THR A 82 8.37 -4.94 -17.72
N ASP A 83 8.77 -4.67 -18.96
CA ASP A 83 7.97 -4.82 -20.21
C ASP A 83 7.39 -6.24 -20.43
N LYS A 84 7.81 -7.24 -19.66
CA LYS A 84 7.60 -8.67 -19.96
C LYS A 84 6.28 -9.26 -19.42
N GLN A 85 5.42 -8.46 -18.78
CA GLN A 85 4.23 -8.94 -18.07
C GLN A 85 2.89 -8.45 -18.64
N GLY A 86 2.88 -7.87 -19.85
CA GLY A 86 1.64 -7.53 -20.55
C GLY A 86 0.95 -6.25 -20.08
N PHE A 87 1.64 -5.42 -19.29
CA PHE A 87 1.22 -4.05 -19.01
C PHE A 87 1.65 -3.14 -20.16
N THR A 88 0.70 -2.38 -20.71
CA THR A 88 0.95 -1.38 -21.75
C THR A 88 0.35 -0.05 -21.30
N GLY A 89 1.17 1.00 -21.20
CA GLY A 89 0.76 2.34 -20.78
C GLY A 89 1.83 3.03 -19.94
N ASP A 90 1.90 4.36 -20.01
CA ASP A 90 2.78 5.17 -19.16
C ASP A 90 2.22 5.17 -17.72
N GLY A 91 2.89 4.53 -16.76
CA GLY A 91 2.62 4.78 -15.32
C GLY A 91 2.36 3.62 -14.35
N ALA A 92 2.52 2.35 -14.73
CA ALA A 92 2.07 1.22 -13.91
C ALA A 92 3.10 0.65 -12.90
N ASP A 93 3.90 1.47 -12.20
CA ASP A 93 4.86 0.98 -11.19
C ASP A 93 4.75 1.70 -9.83
N SER A 94 4.16 0.98 -8.86
CA SER A 94 3.80 1.37 -7.49
C SER A 94 4.94 1.79 -6.57
N ILE A 95 6.19 1.64 -6.99
CA ILE A 95 7.41 1.99 -6.26
C ILE A 95 8.39 2.41 -7.33
N ILE A 96 9.19 3.44 -7.07
CA ILE A 96 10.26 3.84 -7.99
C ILE A 96 11.32 2.74 -7.99
N ALA A 97 11.04 1.70 -8.77
CA ALA A 97 11.79 0.46 -8.91
C ALA A 97 12.92 0.61 -9.93
N ASN A 98 13.34 1.84 -10.21
CA ASN A 98 14.24 2.08 -11.31
C ASN A 98 15.70 1.98 -10.86
N GLY A 99 16.30 0.81 -11.07
CA GLY A 99 17.75 0.66 -11.04
C GLY A 99 18.48 1.47 -12.13
N ARG A 100 17.77 2.09 -13.09
CA ARG A 100 18.32 2.99 -14.13
C ARG A 100 18.29 4.48 -13.76
N SER A 101 17.59 4.91 -12.70
CA SER A 101 17.91 6.20 -12.04
C SER A 101 19.08 6.00 -11.06
N SER A 102 20.13 5.34 -11.57
CA SER A 102 21.38 4.96 -10.91
C SER A 102 22.31 6.14 -10.56
N ASN A 103 21.78 7.35 -10.45
CA ASN A 103 22.56 8.56 -10.19
C ASN A 103 22.39 9.08 -8.76
N PHE A 104 21.62 8.41 -7.93
CA PHE A 104 21.46 8.74 -6.51
C PHE A 104 22.34 7.85 -5.64
N GLU A 105 22.93 8.48 -4.63
CA GLU A 105 23.61 7.82 -3.52
C GLU A 105 22.81 8.09 -2.25
N PRO A 106 22.12 7.08 -1.67
CA PRO A 106 22.02 5.70 -2.16
C PRO A 106 20.99 5.52 -3.30
N PRO A 107 21.13 4.47 -4.15
CA PRO A 107 20.16 4.15 -5.19
C PRO A 107 18.78 3.81 -4.60
N CYS A 108 17.72 4.05 -5.38
CA CYS A 108 16.36 3.71 -4.95
C CYS A 108 16.20 2.19 -4.77
N PRO A 109 15.55 1.74 -3.68
CA PRO A 109 15.37 0.32 -3.42
C PRO A 109 14.42 -0.31 -4.44
N LEU A 110 14.83 -1.44 -5.03
CA LEU A 110 13.95 -2.26 -5.85
C LEU A 110 13.01 -3.05 -4.94
N VAL A 111 11.81 -2.52 -4.71
CA VAL A 111 10.81 -3.19 -3.88
C VAL A 111 9.84 -3.98 -4.76
N GLN A 112 10.00 -5.30 -4.75
CA GLN A 112 9.09 -6.23 -5.43
C GLN A 112 7.98 -6.72 -4.50
N ASN A 113 8.24 -6.74 -3.20
CA ASN A 113 7.29 -7.19 -2.19
C ASN A 113 7.37 -6.29 -0.95
N VAL A 114 6.21 -6.02 -0.35
CA VAL A 114 6.12 -5.48 1.01
C VAL A 114 5.52 -6.56 1.92
N TYR A 115 6.34 -7.09 2.80
CA TYR A 115 6.00 -8.21 3.67
C TYR A 115 5.19 -7.77 4.90
N ALA A 116 4.50 -8.75 5.50
CA ALA A 116 3.80 -8.57 6.76
C ALA A 116 4.76 -8.17 7.89
N ASP A 117 4.19 -7.43 8.84
CA ASP A 117 4.89 -6.83 9.98
C ASP A 117 5.44 -7.91 10.92
N ALA A 118 4.70 -9.01 11.07
CA ALA A 118 5.05 -10.18 11.88
C ALA A 118 4.34 -11.45 11.37
N ASN A 119 4.66 -12.59 11.98
CA ASN A 119 3.96 -13.84 11.72
C ASN A 119 2.48 -13.71 12.15
N THR A 120 1.60 -14.57 11.63
CA THR A 120 0.22 -14.59 12.12
C THR A 120 0.14 -14.98 13.59
N ASP A 121 -0.70 -14.28 14.34
CA ASP A 121 -0.96 -14.57 15.75
C ASP A 121 -1.94 -15.76 15.93
N ALA A 122 -2.29 -16.07 17.17
CA ALA A 122 -3.23 -17.14 17.53
C ALA A 122 -4.64 -17.00 16.91
N THR A 123 -4.98 -15.83 16.37
CA THR A 123 -6.24 -15.58 15.66
C THR A 123 -6.09 -15.68 14.14
N GLY A 124 -4.90 -16.03 13.66
CA GLY A 124 -4.57 -16.05 12.24
C GLY A 124 -4.35 -14.65 11.66
N THR A 125 -4.12 -13.64 12.51
CA THR A 125 -4.06 -12.23 12.08
C THR A 125 -2.62 -11.76 11.98
N THR A 126 -2.33 -10.98 10.93
CA THR A 126 -1.14 -10.13 10.84
C THR A 126 -1.50 -8.81 10.13
N TYR A 127 -0.53 -7.91 10.01
CA TYR A 127 -0.70 -6.62 9.36
C TYR A 127 0.37 -6.43 8.30
N ILE A 128 0.03 -5.67 7.26
CA ILE A 128 1.02 -5.04 6.39
C ILE A 128 0.83 -3.52 6.52
N THR A 129 1.71 -2.87 7.27
CA THR A 129 1.66 -1.42 7.48
C THR A 129 2.45 -0.72 6.37
N PHE A 130 1.82 0.20 5.63
CA PHE A 130 2.42 0.74 4.41
C PHE A 130 3.70 1.52 4.66
N ALA A 131 3.71 2.30 5.76
CA ALA A 131 4.87 3.06 6.21
C ALA A 131 6.10 2.19 6.50
N GLY A 132 5.91 0.91 6.82
CA GLY A 132 6.83 0.13 7.64
C GLY A 132 6.25 -0.07 9.05
N ALA A 133 6.85 -0.97 9.82
CA ALA A 133 6.28 -1.41 11.09
C ALA A 133 7.30 -1.48 12.21
N ASN A 134 6.83 -1.19 13.43
CA ASN A 134 7.57 -1.47 14.65
C ASN A 134 7.64 -2.99 14.86
N SER A 135 8.85 -3.56 14.87
CA SER A 135 9.05 -5.01 15.07
C SER A 135 8.54 -5.55 16.41
N SER A 136 8.41 -4.67 17.42
CA SER A 136 7.87 -5.01 18.74
C SER A 136 6.37 -4.74 18.84
N ASN A 137 5.79 -3.97 17.91
CA ASN A 137 4.36 -3.62 17.88
C ASN A 137 3.83 -3.66 16.43
N PRO A 138 3.54 -4.86 15.88
CA PRO A 138 2.98 -5.00 14.53
C PRO A 138 1.71 -4.15 14.34
N GLY A 139 1.52 -3.57 13.16
CA GLY A 139 0.42 -2.63 12.88
C GLY A 139 0.68 -1.18 13.32
N VAL A 140 1.76 -0.91 14.06
CA VAL A 140 2.17 0.46 14.41
C VAL A 140 3.20 0.95 13.40
N ALA A 141 2.87 2.04 12.70
CA ALA A 141 3.71 2.58 11.65
C ALA A 141 5.04 3.10 12.20
N VAL A 142 6.12 2.61 11.59
CA VAL A 142 7.46 3.17 11.72
C VAL A 142 8.01 3.23 10.31
N ARG A 143 8.49 4.40 9.89
CA ARG A 143 9.05 4.60 8.57
C ARG A 143 10.13 3.56 8.24
N ASP A 144 9.92 2.81 7.17
CA ASP A 144 10.92 1.94 6.56
C ASP A 144 11.66 2.74 5.47
N PRO A 145 12.95 3.07 5.68
CA PRO A 145 13.73 3.83 4.71
C PRO A 145 13.95 3.10 3.38
N ASN A 146 13.69 1.80 3.32
CA ASN A 146 13.82 1.00 2.10
C ASN A 146 12.48 0.88 1.35
N ARG A 147 11.44 1.59 1.76
CA ARG A 147 10.18 1.69 1.04
C ARG A 147 10.04 3.08 0.46
N LYS A 148 9.91 3.15 -0.86
CA LYS A 148 9.48 4.33 -1.61
C LYS A 148 8.20 3.95 -2.33
N TRP A 149 7.29 4.88 -2.54
CA TRP A 149 6.05 4.62 -3.26
C TRP A 149 6.04 5.45 -4.54
N GLY A 150 5.75 4.81 -5.66
CA GLY A 150 5.57 5.45 -6.96
C GLY A 150 4.10 5.60 -7.28
N HIS A 151 3.80 6.08 -8.49
CA HIS A 151 2.44 6.08 -8.99
C HIS A 151 1.99 4.65 -9.26
N TYR A 152 0.84 4.24 -8.73
CA TYR A 152 0.24 2.95 -9.07
C TYR A 152 -1.17 3.16 -9.57
N ASP A 153 -1.46 2.68 -10.77
CA ASP A 153 -2.74 2.84 -11.45
C ASP A 153 -3.61 1.56 -11.40
N SER A 154 -3.21 0.52 -10.67
CA SER A 154 -3.88 -0.79 -10.69
C SER A 154 -4.17 -1.38 -9.30
N LEU A 155 -4.68 -2.62 -9.25
CA LEU A 155 -5.00 -3.36 -8.03
C LEU A 155 -3.72 -3.95 -7.44
N ILE A 156 -3.43 -3.73 -6.16
CA ILE A 156 -2.26 -4.33 -5.48
C ILE A 156 -2.65 -5.73 -4.98
N PRO A 157 -2.05 -6.81 -5.51
CA PRO A 157 -2.32 -8.17 -5.04
C PRO A 157 -1.80 -8.38 -3.62
N VAL A 158 -2.60 -9.06 -2.78
CA VAL A 158 -2.21 -9.52 -1.45
C VAL A 158 -2.09 -11.03 -1.49
N ILE A 159 -0.90 -11.55 -1.20
CA ILE A 159 -0.59 -12.97 -1.29
C ILE A 159 -0.21 -13.51 0.09
N ALA A 160 -0.71 -14.68 0.45
CA ALA A 160 -0.31 -15.42 1.64
C ALA A 160 -0.03 -16.89 1.28
N ASP A 161 1.20 -17.35 1.49
CA ASP A 161 1.66 -18.71 1.18
C ASP A 161 1.32 -19.14 -0.26
N GLY A 162 1.47 -18.22 -1.21
CA GLY A 162 1.16 -18.44 -2.63
C GLY A 162 -0.34 -18.34 -2.99
N VAL A 163 -1.22 -18.11 -2.03
CA VAL A 163 -2.66 -17.91 -2.24
C VAL A 163 -2.98 -16.43 -2.39
N LEU A 164 -3.64 -16.06 -3.48
CA LEU A 164 -4.19 -14.72 -3.68
C LEU A 164 -5.39 -14.50 -2.76
N LEU A 165 -5.33 -13.49 -1.91
CA LEU A 165 -6.42 -13.14 -1.01
C LEU A 165 -7.37 -12.14 -1.68
N LEU A 166 -8.64 -12.19 -1.28
CA LEU A 166 -9.64 -11.19 -1.67
C LEU A 166 -9.87 -10.20 -0.53
N GLY A 167 -10.07 -8.94 -0.89
CA GLY A 167 -10.31 -7.87 0.06
C GLY A 167 -11.76 -7.87 0.56
N ARG A 168 -11.93 -7.50 1.83
CA ARG A 168 -13.18 -7.08 2.45
C ARG A 168 -13.04 -5.64 2.93
N LEU A 169 -14.11 -4.85 2.95
CA LEU A 169 -14.11 -3.53 3.60
C LEU A 169 -14.09 -3.68 5.12
N THR A 170 -14.73 -4.71 5.66
CA THR A 170 -14.75 -5.00 7.11
C THR A 170 -14.64 -6.51 7.36
N ASP A 171 -14.38 -6.92 8.60
CA ASP A 171 -14.30 -8.37 8.94
C ASP A 171 -15.60 -9.12 8.63
N ALA A 172 -16.75 -8.45 8.79
CA ALA A 172 -18.07 -8.99 8.48
C ALA A 172 -18.48 -8.82 7.00
N GLY A 173 -17.59 -8.24 6.19
CA GLY A 173 -17.81 -7.93 4.78
C GLY A 173 -17.77 -9.15 3.85
N THR A 174 -18.08 -8.93 2.58
CA THR A 174 -18.05 -9.98 1.55
C THR A 174 -16.71 -10.04 0.84
N HIS A 175 -16.21 -11.24 0.55
CA HIS A 175 -14.99 -11.42 -0.25
C HIS A 175 -15.08 -10.72 -1.61
N GLY A 176 -14.06 -9.93 -1.94
CA GLY A 176 -13.94 -9.24 -3.21
C GLY A 176 -14.66 -7.89 -3.27
N GLU A 177 -15.33 -7.46 -2.19
CA GLU A 177 -15.97 -6.13 -2.15
C GLU A 177 -14.95 -4.99 -2.08
N TYR A 178 -13.70 -5.28 -1.68
CA TYR A 178 -12.63 -4.32 -1.58
C TYR A 178 -11.44 -4.69 -2.47
N VAL A 179 -10.91 -3.68 -3.16
CA VAL A 179 -9.70 -3.76 -3.97
C VAL A 179 -8.66 -2.83 -3.36
N LEU A 180 -7.49 -3.36 -3.01
CA LEU A 180 -6.40 -2.55 -2.49
C LEU A 180 -5.80 -1.68 -3.59
N ARG A 181 -5.80 -0.37 -3.33
CA ARG A 181 -5.05 0.64 -4.09
C ARG A 181 -4.46 1.63 -3.10
N ILE A 182 -3.29 2.16 -3.43
CA ILE A 182 -2.62 3.21 -2.65
C ILE A 182 -2.34 4.34 -3.62
N LYS A 183 -2.91 5.53 -3.37
CA LYS A 183 -2.75 6.70 -4.24
C LYS A 183 -1.42 7.38 -3.96
N ASN A 184 -0.81 7.98 -4.98
CA ASN A 184 0.40 8.78 -4.81
C ASN A 184 0.11 10.26 -5.05
N VAL A 185 0.70 11.12 -4.23
CA VAL A 185 0.58 12.58 -4.38
C VAL A 185 1.32 13.06 -5.64
N ASP A 186 2.37 12.36 -6.08
CA ASP A 186 3.00 12.53 -7.39
C ASP A 186 2.14 11.86 -8.47
N ILE A 187 1.09 12.57 -8.90
CA ILE A 187 0.08 12.04 -9.81
C ILE A 187 0.44 12.18 -11.28
N LYS A 188 1.29 13.16 -11.64
CA LYS A 188 1.58 13.49 -13.03
C LYS A 188 3.06 13.72 -13.30
N GLY A 189 3.80 14.35 -12.39
CA GLY A 189 5.24 14.58 -12.54
C GLY A 189 5.98 13.27 -12.78
N GLY A 190 5.67 12.26 -11.98
CA GLY A 190 6.27 10.93 -12.01
C GLY A 190 5.88 10.05 -13.18
N LEU A 191 4.87 10.45 -13.96
CA LEU A 191 4.42 9.73 -15.15
C LEU A 191 5.12 10.16 -16.44
N THR A 192 5.99 11.17 -16.38
CA THR A 192 6.66 11.69 -17.58
C THR A 192 8.01 10.99 -17.82
N ASN A 193 8.54 11.08 -19.04
CA ASN A 193 9.82 10.46 -19.40
C ASN A 193 10.99 11.41 -19.12
N GLY A 194 11.57 11.37 -17.92
CA GLY A 194 12.70 12.22 -17.54
C GLY A 194 13.45 11.75 -16.30
N ARG A 195 14.50 12.49 -15.93
CA ARG A 195 15.37 12.17 -14.79
C ARG A 195 14.62 12.53 -13.51
N ASP A 196 14.65 11.65 -12.50
CA ASP A 196 14.14 11.92 -11.14
C ASP A 196 12.60 12.04 -11.04
N HIS A 197 11.89 11.48 -12.02
CA HIS A 197 10.43 11.41 -12.04
C HIS A 197 9.94 10.31 -11.10
N GLY A 198 8.85 10.56 -10.37
CA GLY A 198 8.33 9.66 -9.36
C GLY A 198 8.84 10.02 -7.97
N GLU A 199 9.91 10.82 -7.89
CA GLU A 199 10.73 11.02 -6.68
C GLU A 199 10.37 12.29 -5.90
N ALA A 200 9.50 13.15 -6.43
CA ALA A 200 9.07 14.36 -5.74
C ALA A 200 7.69 14.84 -6.20
N VAL A 201 6.95 15.44 -5.28
CA VAL A 201 5.73 16.17 -5.63
C VAL A 201 6.13 17.53 -6.17
N SER A 202 5.79 17.80 -7.43
CA SER A 202 6.23 18.97 -8.16
C SER A 202 5.10 19.98 -8.39
N SER A 203 5.46 21.17 -8.88
CA SER A 203 4.47 22.14 -9.36
C SER A 203 3.57 21.60 -10.49
N GLN A 204 4.02 20.57 -11.23
CA GLN A 204 3.18 19.92 -12.22
C GLN A 204 2.05 19.13 -11.57
N ASP A 205 2.31 18.46 -10.46
CA ASP A 205 1.30 17.72 -9.69
C ASP A 205 0.29 18.70 -9.10
N TYR A 206 0.76 19.72 -8.39
CA TYR A 206 -0.11 20.78 -7.86
C TYR A 206 -0.99 21.41 -8.92
N ASN A 207 -0.43 21.80 -10.07
CA ASN A 207 -1.21 22.40 -11.15
C ASN A 207 -2.23 21.42 -11.73
N THR A 208 -1.90 20.12 -11.78
CA THR A 208 -2.82 19.06 -12.23
C THR A 208 -4.02 18.94 -11.29
N PHE A 209 -3.81 18.95 -9.97
CA PHE A 209 -4.92 18.95 -9.01
C PHE A 209 -5.73 20.25 -9.09
N ARG A 210 -5.03 21.39 -9.10
CA ARG A 210 -5.66 22.71 -9.07
C ARG A 210 -6.53 22.98 -10.29
N SER A 211 -6.11 22.56 -11.48
CA SER A 211 -6.89 22.71 -12.71
C SER A 211 -8.09 21.77 -12.81
N SER A 212 -8.16 20.76 -11.94
CA SER A 212 -9.19 19.73 -11.96
C SER A 212 -10.29 19.96 -10.93
N LEU A 213 -10.14 20.97 -10.06
CA LEU A 213 -11.22 21.37 -9.16
C LEU A 213 -12.42 21.83 -9.95
N ASP A 214 -13.61 21.37 -9.53
CA ASP A 214 -14.89 21.71 -10.15
C ASP A 214 -15.03 21.25 -11.62
N GLU A 215 -14.06 20.49 -12.14
CA GLU A 215 -14.17 19.84 -13.45
C GLU A 215 -15.01 18.54 -13.32
N PRO A 216 -15.76 18.16 -14.37
CA PRO A 216 -16.44 16.88 -14.41
C PRO A 216 -15.45 15.72 -14.19
N PRO A 217 -15.89 14.59 -13.58
CA PRO A 217 -15.02 13.44 -13.42
C PRO A 217 -14.46 12.92 -14.75
N ASP A 218 -13.16 12.62 -14.78
CA ASP A 218 -12.46 11.96 -15.88
C ASP A 218 -11.71 10.70 -15.36
N ASP A 219 -10.92 10.08 -16.23
CA ASP A 219 -10.17 8.84 -15.93
C ASP A 219 -9.15 8.99 -14.79
N LEU A 220 -8.72 10.21 -14.46
CA LEU A 220 -7.82 10.55 -13.36
C LEU A 220 -8.55 11.02 -12.09
N SER A 221 -9.87 11.25 -12.13
CA SER A 221 -10.60 11.76 -10.96
C SER A 221 -10.50 10.85 -9.74
N TYR A 222 -10.50 9.53 -9.94
CA TYR A 222 -10.25 8.60 -8.84
C TYR A 222 -8.87 8.82 -8.19
N TRP A 223 -7.83 9.06 -8.99
CA TRP A 223 -6.46 9.25 -8.53
C TRP A 223 -6.24 10.63 -7.90
N ARG A 224 -7.03 11.64 -8.30
CA ARG A 224 -7.02 13.00 -7.75
C ARG A 224 -7.83 13.14 -6.45
N ASP A 225 -8.82 12.29 -6.21
CA ASP A 225 -9.54 12.24 -4.93
C ASP A 225 -8.66 11.52 -3.88
N LEU A 226 -7.61 12.17 -3.37
CA LEU A 226 -6.60 11.52 -2.53
C LEU A 226 -7.19 10.95 -1.24
N ASN A 227 -8.14 11.67 -0.64
CA ASN A 227 -8.80 11.22 0.59
C ASN A 227 -9.96 10.24 0.34
N SER A 228 -10.25 9.90 -0.92
CA SER A 228 -11.28 8.93 -1.31
C SER A 228 -12.68 9.26 -0.74
N ASP A 229 -13.01 10.54 -0.56
CA ASP A 229 -14.31 10.99 -0.07
C ASP A 229 -15.37 11.10 -1.18
N GLY A 230 -14.97 10.85 -2.43
CA GLY A 230 -15.82 10.89 -3.61
C GLY A 230 -15.92 12.26 -4.28
N SER A 231 -15.20 13.28 -3.79
CA SER A 231 -15.25 14.65 -4.30
C SER A 231 -13.85 15.25 -4.42
N LEU A 232 -13.43 15.62 -5.63
CA LEU A 232 -12.19 16.37 -5.82
C LEU A 232 -12.35 17.82 -5.32
N ASN A 233 -11.80 18.13 -4.15
CA ASN A 233 -12.03 19.40 -3.47
C ASN A 233 -10.76 19.98 -2.82
N ILE A 234 -10.93 21.05 -2.03
CA ILE A 234 -9.81 21.73 -1.37
C ILE A 234 -9.05 20.81 -0.39
N SER A 235 -9.71 19.80 0.16
CA SER A 235 -9.08 18.82 1.05
C SER A 235 -7.99 18.04 0.33
N ASP A 236 -8.21 17.62 -0.92
CA ASP A 236 -7.21 16.93 -1.73
C ASP A 236 -6.02 17.84 -2.05
N ILE A 237 -6.30 19.10 -2.41
CA ILE A 237 -5.23 20.08 -2.68
C ILE A 237 -4.43 20.39 -1.43
N ASN A 238 -5.05 20.43 -0.25
CA ASN A 238 -4.33 20.64 1.00
C ASN A 238 -3.34 19.49 1.27
N ILE A 239 -3.69 18.25 0.91
CA ILE A 239 -2.77 17.11 0.95
C ILE A 239 -1.59 17.37 0.01
N VAL A 240 -1.84 17.71 -1.26
CA VAL A 240 -0.76 17.99 -2.24
C VAL A 240 0.13 19.15 -1.80
N THR A 241 -0.48 20.25 -1.35
CA THR A 241 0.23 21.46 -0.94
C THR A 241 1.15 21.20 0.25
N GLY A 242 0.69 20.39 1.21
CA GLY A 242 1.49 19.97 2.36
C GLY A 242 2.63 19.01 2.00
N HIS A 243 2.75 18.61 0.73
CA HIS A 243 3.77 17.68 0.25
C HIS A 243 4.59 18.22 -0.92
N MET A 244 4.37 19.48 -1.31
CA MET A 244 5.13 20.13 -2.37
C MET A 244 6.63 20.12 -2.06
N ASP A 245 7.44 19.76 -3.05
CA ASP A 245 8.90 19.65 -2.97
C ASP A 245 9.42 18.56 -2.01
N HIS A 246 8.54 17.72 -1.45
CA HIS A 246 8.96 16.50 -0.74
C HIS A 246 9.67 15.61 -1.74
N ASN A 247 10.95 15.36 -1.51
CA ASN A 247 11.76 14.54 -2.38
C ASN A 247 12.29 13.29 -1.68
N CYS A 248 12.61 12.30 -2.48
CA CYS A 248 13.20 11.04 -2.08
C CYS A 248 14.69 11.10 -1.69
N VAL A 249 15.31 12.29 -1.67
CA VAL A 249 16.74 12.48 -1.39
C VAL A 249 16.98 12.71 0.11
N TYR A 250 16.02 13.32 0.82
CA TYR A 250 16.16 13.62 2.24
C TYR A 250 14.94 13.13 3.04
N PRO A 251 15.08 12.08 3.88
CA PRO A 251 13.99 11.49 4.68
C PRO A 251 13.39 12.41 5.76
N ASN A 252 13.84 13.67 5.83
CA ASN A 252 13.44 14.65 6.83
C ASN A 252 13.11 16.02 6.19
N ASN A 253 12.91 16.10 4.87
CA ASN A 253 12.48 17.37 4.28
C ASN A 253 10.97 17.53 4.57
N PRO A 254 10.57 18.61 5.27
CA PRO A 254 9.21 18.80 5.74
C PRO A 254 8.23 19.07 4.62
#